data_AF-A0A803J6A3-F1
#
_entry.id   AF-A0A803J6A3-F1
#
_cell.length_a   1.000
_cell.length_b   1.000
_cell.length_c   1.000
_cell.angle_alpha   90.00
_cell.angle_beta   90.00
_cell.angle_gamma   90.00
#
_symmetry.space_group_name_H-M   'P 1'
#
loop_
_entity.id
_entity.type
_entity.pdbx_description
1 polymer ?
#
loop_
_entity_poly.entity_id
_entity_poly.type
_entity_poly.pdbx_seq_one_letter_code
_entity_poly.pdbx_strand_id
1 'polypeptide(L)'
;MRKMGLTADDISTLRILEDLQSGGEGVNDKSIGSYKKQSEFTPNITAYSHIDAFVNLVTTKIEKIKTKNPAGNLNPDLIKALDELRSCDSIEIKPADKGGNVVLMDKTDYKNMVLDLLMDKNSYEILKRDPTLCYLDTLRVLLEEGKYEGIISKQDFTFMYNQHPTIATFYCLPKIQKQTKKMRARPIVSGNGSLTENVSKFVDLCLAPIVLTLP
;
A
#
# COMPACT_ATOMS: atom_id res chain seq x y z
N MET A 1 -16.45 22.37 -13.18
CA MET A 1 -15.06 22.76 -12.87
C MET A 1 -14.65 22.12 -11.54
N ARG A 2 -13.98 20.96 -11.57
CA ARG A 2 -13.36 20.36 -10.38
C ARG A 2 -11.86 20.65 -10.45
N LYS A 3 -11.38 21.55 -9.59
CA LYS A 3 -9.94 21.67 -9.26
C LYS A 3 -9.75 21.00 -7.91
N MET A 4 -9.13 19.83 -7.90
CA MET A 4 -8.37 19.33 -6.77
C MET A 4 -7.17 18.62 -7.37
N GLY A 5 -6.06 19.35 -7.46
CA GLY A 5 -4.75 18.75 -7.70
C GLY A 5 -4.25 18.20 -6.38
N LEU A 6 -4.32 16.88 -6.23
CA LEU A 6 -3.43 16.18 -5.32
C LEU A 6 -2.07 16.17 -6.00
N THR A 7 -1.08 16.81 -5.39
CA THR A 7 0.30 16.78 -5.90
C THR A 7 0.96 15.48 -5.48
N ALA A 8 2.01 15.07 -6.20
CA ALA A 8 2.73 13.82 -5.98
C ALA A 8 3.31 13.68 -4.55
N ASP A 9 3.48 14.81 -3.84
CA ASP A 9 4.03 14.86 -2.50
C ASP A 9 3.04 14.35 -1.44
N ASP A 10 1.74 14.57 -1.62
CA ASP A 10 0.69 14.11 -0.69
C ASP A 10 0.58 12.57 -0.65
N ILE A 11 0.95 11.91 -1.75
CA ILE A 11 0.91 10.45 -1.92
C ILE A 11 2.08 9.77 -1.17
N SER A 12 3.20 10.48 -0.96
CA SER A 12 4.40 9.93 -0.33
C SER A 12 4.27 9.77 1.19
N THR A 13 3.61 10.72 1.86
CA THR A 13 3.40 10.75 3.32
C THR A 13 2.35 9.76 3.81
N LEU A 14 1.37 9.40 2.96
CA LEU A 14 0.34 8.43 3.34
C LEU A 14 0.87 6.99 3.41
N ARG A 15 1.89 6.64 2.62
CA ARG A 15 2.47 5.28 2.62
C ARG A 15 3.21 4.92 3.90
N ILE A 16 3.86 5.89 4.56
CA ILE A 16 4.61 5.63 5.81
C ILE A 16 3.66 5.28 6.96
N LEU A 17 2.43 5.80 6.96
CA LEU A 17 1.44 5.52 8.00
C LEU A 17 0.66 4.22 7.74
N GLU A 18 0.38 3.86 6.48
CA GLU A 18 -0.21 2.56 6.15
C GLU A 18 0.72 1.38 6.48
N ASP A 19 2.03 1.53 6.23
CA ASP A 19 3.02 0.50 6.55
C ASP A 19 3.21 0.29 8.07
N LEU A 20 2.88 1.27 8.91
CA LEU A 20 2.93 1.15 10.38
C LEU A 20 1.68 0.50 10.98
N GLN A 21 0.55 0.49 10.27
CA GLN A 21 -0.70 -0.11 10.74
C GLN A 21 -0.87 -1.60 10.39
N SER A 22 0.02 -2.16 9.55
CA SER A 22 -0.03 -3.57 9.13
C SER A 22 0.57 -4.55 10.13
N GLY A 23 1.01 -4.08 11.31
CA GLY A 23 1.35 -4.92 12.46
C GLY A 23 0.11 -5.39 13.23
N GLY A 24 -0.79 -6.12 12.58
CA GLY A 24 -1.99 -6.69 13.19
C GLY A 24 -1.72 -8.08 13.78
N GLU A 25 -2.01 -8.23 15.07
CA GLU A 25 -1.95 -9.48 15.84
C GLU A 25 -2.74 -10.61 15.18
N GLY A 26 -2.14 -11.81 15.14
CA GLY A 26 -2.77 -13.03 14.64
C GLY A 26 -3.90 -13.46 15.56
N VAL A 27 -5.15 -13.17 15.16
CA VAL A 27 -6.34 -13.81 15.71
C VAL A 27 -6.60 -15.08 14.91
N ASN A 28 -6.38 -16.22 15.56
CA ASN A 28 -6.79 -17.53 15.08
C ASN A 28 -8.32 -17.61 15.01
N ASP A 29 -8.91 -17.33 13.85
CA ASP A 29 -10.29 -17.73 13.55
C ASP A 29 -10.27 -18.89 12.54
N LYS A 30 -10.77 -20.06 12.96
CA LYS A 30 -10.78 -21.31 12.18
C LYS A 30 -11.93 -21.35 11.16
N SER A 31 -12.15 -20.25 10.45
CA SER A 31 -12.91 -20.25 9.21
C SER A 31 -12.00 -19.72 8.12
N ILE A 32 -11.80 -20.50 7.05
CA ILE A 32 -11.14 -20.00 5.84
C ILE A 32 -12.10 -18.95 5.27
N GLY A 33 -11.95 -17.71 5.74
CA GLY A 33 -12.81 -16.61 5.37
C GLY A 33 -12.69 -16.39 3.88
N SER A 34 -13.77 -16.66 3.14
CA SER A 34 -13.87 -16.28 1.73
C SER A 34 -13.60 -14.79 1.63
N TYR A 35 -12.59 -14.42 0.82
CA TYR A 35 -12.32 -13.03 0.55
C TYR A 35 -13.53 -12.40 -0.12
N LYS A 36 -14.26 -11.57 0.63
CA LYS A 36 -15.35 -10.77 0.11
C LYS A 36 -14.80 -9.38 -0.21
N LYS A 37 -15.25 -8.79 -1.31
CA LYS A 37 -15.04 -7.36 -1.57
C LYS A 37 -15.50 -6.60 -0.31
N GLN A 38 -14.71 -5.61 0.13
CA GLN A 38 -15.08 -4.78 1.26
C GLN A 38 -16.51 -4.25 1.05
N SER A 39 -17.32 -4.37 2.09
CA SER A 39 -18.71 -3.97 2.05
C SER A 39 -18.78 -2.45 1.93
N GLU A 40 -19.39 -1.97 0.84
CA GLU A 40 -19.79 -0.56 0.69
C GLU A 40 -21.13 -0.28 1.42
N PHE A 41 -21.71 -1.28 2.09
CA PHE A 41 -22.95 -1.13 2.85
C PHE A 41 -22.74 -0.18 4.03
N THR A 42 -23.26 1.03 3.88
CA THR A 42 -23.60 1.90 4.99
C THR A 42 -25.05 1.61 5.37
N PRO A 43 -25.34 1.08 6.58
CA PRO A 43 -26.71 0.85 7.00
C PRO A 43 -27.50 2.15 6.89
N ASN A 44 -28.73 2.08 6.38
CA ASN A 44 -29.61 3.23 6.35
C ASN A 44 -30.09 3.51 7.78
N ILE A 45 -29.30 4.31 8.52
CA ILE A 45 -29.51 4.60 9.95
C ILE A 45 -30.86 5.32 10.19
N THR A 46 -31.45 5.91 9.13
CA THR A 46 -32.72 6.66 9.17
C THR A 46 -33.96 5.85 9.55
N ALA A 47 -33.88 4.52 9.67
CA ALA A 47 -35.00 3.70 10.10
C ALA A 47 -35.32 3.83 11.60
N TYR A 48 -34.39 4.35 12.42
CA TYR A 48 -34.52 4.41 13.87
C TYR A 48 -34.17 5.79 14.42
N SER A 49 -35.19 6.62 14.59
CA SER A 49 -35.07 8.02 15.07
C SER A 49 -34.28 8.17 16.38
N HIS A 50 -34.33 7.17 17.27
CA HIS A 50 -33.61 7.17 18.53
C HIS A 50 -32.11 6.89 18.35
N ILE A 51 -31.72 6.09 17.36
CA ILE A 51 -30.31 5.83 17.02
C ILE A 51 -29.72 7.09 16.38
N ASP A 52 -30.42 7.71 15.45
CA ASP A 52 -29.99 8.99 14.84
C ASP A 52 -29.84 10.08 15.89
N ALA A 53 -30.79 10.20 16.82
CA ALA A 53 -30.71 11.16 17.92
C ALA A 53 -29.48 10.90 18.82
N PHE A 54 -29.20 9.63 19.14
CA PHE A 54 -28.03 9.26 19.94
C PHE A 54 -26.71 9.51 19.20
N VAL A 55 -26.61 9.11 17.93
CA VAL A 55 -25.44 9.36 17.08
C VAL A 55 -25.20 10.87 16.96
N ASN A 56 -26.22 11.65 16.62
CA ASN A 56 -26.13 13.11 16.55
C ASN A 56 -25.71 13.73 17.88
N LEU A 57 -26.25 13.25 19.01
CA LEU A 57 -25.85 13.71 20.33
C LEU A 57 -24.36 13.42 20.61
N VAL A 58 -23.89 12.21 20.31
CA VAL A 58 -22.50 11.79 20.52
C VAL A 58 -21.57 12.57 19.60
N THR A 59 -21.88 12.66 18.30
CA THR A 59 -21.10 13.44 17.33
C THR A 59 -21.03 14.91 17.73
N THR A 60 -22.16 15.52 18.11
CA THR A 60 -22.19 16.91 18.60
C THR A 60 -21.37 17.08 19.89
N LYS A 61 -21.40 16.10 20.80
CA LYS A 61 -20.56 16.13 22.01
C LYS A 61 -19.09 16.02 21.66
N ILE A 62 -18.70 15.13 20.74
CA ILE A 62 -17.32 14.95 20.27
C ILE A 62 -16.82 16.22 19.57
N GLU A 63 -17.61 16.82 18.68
CA GLU A 63 -17.29 18.08 18.02
C GLU A 63 -17.10 19.24 19.01
N LYS A 64 -17.87 19.23 20.12
CA LYS A 64 -17.74 20.20 21.21
C LYS A 64 -16.57 19.91 22.15
N ILE A 65 -15.99 18.70 22.12
CA ILE A 65 -14.72 18.44 22.79
C ILE A 65 -13.65 19.22 22.03
N LYS A 66 -13.35 20.42 22.53
CA LYS A 66 -12.14 21.13 22.14
C LYS A 66 -10.96 20.35 22.70
N THR A 67 -10.46 19.40 21.94
CA THR A 67 -9.11 18.89 22.17
C THR A 67 -8.19 20.10 21.99
N LYS A 68 -7.58 20.59 23.06
CA LYS A 68 -6.38 21.41 22.88
C LYS A 68 -5.42 20.46 22.18
N ASN A 69 -5.08 20.75 20.92
CA ASN A 69 -3.96 20.07 20.31
C ASN A 69 -2.80 20.24 21.29
N PRO A 70 -2.24 19.14 21.84
CA PRO A 70 -1.10 19.27 22.71
C PRO A 70 -0.08 20.11 21.95
N ALA A 71 0.46 21.14 22.62
CA ALA A 71 1.56 21.89 22.02
C ALA A 71 2.61 20.86 21.60
N GLY A 72 3.09 20.96 20.36
CA GLY A 72 4.07 20.03 19.84
C GLY A 72 5.25 19.91 20.81
N ASN A 73 5.77 18.71 21.00
CA ASN A 73 6.92 18.43 21.85
C ASN A 73 8.25 18.91 21.24
N LEU A 74 8.21 19.63 20.13
CA LEU A 74 9.37 20.09 19.38
C LEU A 74 9.58 21.59 19.60
N ASN A 75 10.84 21.96 19.81
CA ASN A 75 11.28 23.36 19.82
C ASN A 75 11.00 23.99 18.43
N PRO A 76 10.50 25.24 18.37
CA PRO A 76 10.38 26.00 17.12
C PRO A 76 11.59 25.91 16.17
N ASP A 77 12.81 25.91 16.71
CA ASP A 77 14.04 25.80 15.89
C ASP A 77 14.16 24.42 15.23
N LEU A 78 13.74 23.35 15.91
CA LEU A 78 13.72 22.00 15.35
C LEU A 78 12.64 21.86 14.29
N ILE A 79 11.48 22.48 14.48
CA ILE A 79 10.41 22.51 13.47
C ILE A 79 10.94 23.18 12.21
N LYS A 80 11.58 24.34 12.35
CA LYS A 80 12.21 25.05 11.24
C LYS A 80 13.27 24.19 10.53
N ALA A 81 14.14 23.52 11.29
CA ALA A 81 15.15 22.63 10.72
C ALA A 81 14.53 21.44 9.98
N LEU A 82 13.41 20.89 10.46
CA LEU A 82 12.67 19.82 9.78
C LEU A 82 12.01 20.31 8.49
N ASP A 83 11.47 21.53 8.48
CA ASP A 83 10.91 22.15 7.29
C ASP A 83 12.00 22.43 6.23
N GLU A 84 13.17 22.90 6.67
CA GLU A 84 14.36 23.06 5.82
C GLU A 84 14.84 21.71 5.26
N LEU A 85 14.90 20.67 6.10
CA LEU A 85 15.27 19.32 5.66
C LEU A 85 14.25 18.76 4.66
N ARG A 86 12.95 18.95 4.90
CA ARG A 86 11.88 18.48 4.01
C ARG A 86 11.90 19.18 2.65
N SER A 87 12.30 20.45 2.61
CA SER A 87 12.36 21.25 1.37
C SER A 87 13.67 21.08 0.60
N CYS A 88 14.65 20.37 1.15
CA CYS A 88 15.94 20.13 0.51
C CYS A 88 15.82 19.08 -0.61
N ASP A 89 15.93 19.52 -1.87
CA ASP A 89 15.80 18.64 -3.05
C ASP A 89 17.04 17.77 -3.32
N SER A 90 18.19 18.06 -2.70
CA SER A 90 19.44 17.32 -2.94
C SER A 90 19.53 16.01 -2.16
N ILE A 91 18.69 15.81 -1.15
CA ILE A 91 18.70 14.64 -0.27
C ILE A 91 17.51 13.73 -0.54
N GLU A 92 17.69 12.45 -0.27
CA GLU A 92 16.64 11.44 -0.26
C GLU A 92 16.57 10.81 1.13
N ILE A 93 15.36 10.74 1.69
CA ILE A 93 15.08 10.10 2.98
C ILE A 93 14.32 8.80 2.70
N LYS A 94 14.89 7.65 3.08
CA LYS A 94 14.27 6.33 2.89
C LYS A 94 14.34 5.47 4.16
N PRO A 95 13.35 4.60 4.40
CA PRO A 95 13.48 3.57 5.41
C PRO A 95 14.59 2.59 5.03
N ALA A 96 15.35 2.15 6.03
CA ALA A 96 16.37 1.13 5.86
C ALA A 96 15.74 -0.26 5.68
N ASP A 97 16.43 -1.12 4.94
CA ASP A 97 16.03 -2.52 4.73
C ASP A 97 15.92 -3.33 6.04
N LYS A 98 16.65 -2.94 7.09
CA LYS A 98 16.73 -3.64 8.38
C LYS A 98 16.85 -2.68 9.55
N GLY A 99 16.27 -3.08 10.68
CA GLY A 99 16.49 -2.45 11.98
C GLY A 99 15.69 -1.17 12.24
N GLY A 100 14.65 -0.88 11.45
CA GLY A 100 13.77 0.28 11.69
C GLY A 100 14.44 1.64 11.55
N ASN A 101 15.65 1.69 10.98
CA ASN A 101 16.41 2.93 10.82
C ASN A 101 15.93 3.73 9.62
N VAL A 102 16.24 5.03 9.62
CA VAL A 102 16.04 5.94 8.48
C VAL A 102 17.40 6.26 7.88
N VAL A 103 17.49 6.23 6.55
CA VAL A 103 18.70 6.57 5.80
C VAL A 103 18.51 7.93 5.14
N LEU A 104 19.44 8.83 5.43
CA LEU A 104 19.62 10.09 4.73
C LEU A 104 20.78 9.93 3.75
N MET A 105 20.58 10.26 2.49
CA MET A 105 21.61 10.13 1.46
C MET A 105 21.43 11.14 0.32
N ASP A 106 22.48 11.36 -0.47
CA ASP A 106 22.40 12.17 -1.67
C ASP A 106 21.43 11.57 -2.69
N LYS A 107 20.54 12.39 -3.23
CA LYS A 107 19.52 11.99 -4.21
C LYS A 107 20.15 11.44 -5.49
N THR A 108 21.29 11.98 -5.90
CA THR A 108 22.05 11.51 -7.06
C THR A 108 22.58 10.10 -6.84
N ASP A 109 23.14 9.82 -5.66
CA ASP A 109 23.64 8.49 -5.32
C ASP A 109 22.51 7.46 -5.23
N TYR A 110 21.35 7.87 -4.72
CA TYR A 110 20.16 7.01 -4.69
C TYR A 110 19.71 6.64 -6.10
N LYS A 111 19.60 7.63 -6.99
CA LYS A 111 19.24 7.42 -8.40
C LYS A 111 20.24 6.51 -9.09
N ASN A 112 21.53 6.74 -8.93
CA ASN A 112 22.58 5.91 -9.54
C ASN A 112 22.51 4.46 -9.04
N MET A 113 22.33 4.27 -7.73
CA MET A 113 22.17 2.94 -7.14
C MET A 113 20.95 2.20 -7.72
N VAL A 114 19.82 2.90 -7.92
CA VAL A 114 18.61 2.32 -8.51
C VAL A 114 18.82 1.98 -9.98
N LEU A 115 19.42 2.89 -10.76
CA LEU A 115 19.68 2.68 -12.18
C LEU A 115 20.65 1.51 -12.40
N ASP A 116 21.71 1.42 -11.60
CA ASP A 116 22.66 0.31 -11.65
C ASP A 116 21.98 -1.05 -11.48
N LEU A 117 20.93 -1.11 -10.66
CA LEU A 117 20.13 -2.32 -10.45
C LEU A 117 19.24 -2.63 -11.66
N LEU A 118 18.58 -1.60 -12.22
CA LEU A 118 17.69 -1.74 -13.37
C LEU A 118 18.41 -1.96 -14.70
N MET A 119 19.71 -1.65 -14.78
CA MET A 119 20.55 -1.87 -15.97
C MET A 119 20.97 -3.34 -16.14
N ASP A 120 20.68 -4.22 -15.18
CA ASP A 120 20.90 -5.66 -15.35
C ASP A 120 19.92 -6.24 -16.37
N LYS A 121 20.40 -6.39 -17.62
CA LYS A 121 19.64 -6.94 -18.74
C LYS A 121 19.30 -8.42 -18.61
N ASN A 122 19.90 -9.15 -17.66
CA ASN A 122 19.51 -10.53 -17.40
C ASN A 122 18.21 -10.62 -16.59
N SER A 123 17.92 -9.58 -15.80
CA SER A 123 16.79 -9.53 -14.88
C SER A 123 15.68 -8.59 -15.34
N TYR A 124 16.02 -7.49 -16.03
CA TYR A 124 15.09 -6.44 -16.41
C TYR A 124 15.08 -6.16 -17.91
N GLU A 125 13.89 -5.89 -18.44
CA GLU A 125 13.67 -5.44 -19.81
C GLU A 125 12.94 -4.09 -19.82
N ILE A 126 13.30 -3.23 -20.76
CA ILE A 126 12.62 -1.95 -20.97
C ILE A 126 11.31 -2.19 -21.71
N LEU A 127 10.20 -1.87 -21.07
CA LEU A 127 8.87 -1.91 -21.70
C LEU A 127 8.67 -0.69 -22.61
N LYS A 128 8.20 -0.94 -23.84
CA LYS A 128 7.88 0.12 -24.82
C LYS A 128 6.60 0.88 -24.50
N ARG A 129 5.67 0.23 -23.80
CA ARG A 129 4.34 0.75 -23.44
C ARG A 129 3.85 0.08 -22.18
N ASP A 130 2.92 0.72 -21.47
CA ASP A 130 2.24 0.13 -20.32
C ASP A 130 1.35 -1.05 -20.78
N PRO A 131 1.61 -2.29 -20.32
CA PRO A 131 0.83 -3.46 -20.69
C PRO A 131 -0.38 -3.69 -19.76
N THR A 132 -0.60 -2.86 -18.73
CA THR A 132 -1.60 -3.08 -17.67
C THR A 132 -2.99 -3.43 -18.22
N LEU A 133 -3.50 -2.65 -19.18
CA LEU A 133 -4.83 -2.91 -19.76
C LEU A 133 -4.89 -4.21 -20.57
N CYS A 134 -3.80 -4.54 -21.27
CA CYS A 134 -3.71 -5.80 -22.01
C CYS A 134 -3.78 -6.99 -21.05
N TYR A 135 -3.04 -6.94 -19.94
CA TYR A 135 -3.08 -7.98 -18.93
C TYR A 135 -4.40 -8.01 -18.16
N LEU A 136 -5.08 -6.87 -18.00
CA LEU A 136 -6.43 -6.83 -17.42
C LEU A 136 -7.44 -7.60 -18.27
N ASP A 137 -7.39 -7.42 -19.59
CA ASP A 137 -8.27 -8.17 -20.50
C ASP A 137 -7.91 -9.66 -20.50
N THR A 138 -6.62 -10.02 -20.49
CA THR A 138 -6.19 -11.43 -20.34
C THR A 138 -6.69 -12.04 -19.04
N LEU A 139 -6.57 -11.31 -17.92
CA LEU A 139 -7.08 -11.77 -16.62
C LEU A 139 -8.60 -11.94 -16.65
N ARG A 140 -9.34 -11.01 -17.27
CA ARG A 140 -10.79 -11.12 -17.39
C ARG A 140 -11.19 -12.41 -18.09
N VAL A 141 -10.59 -12.71 -19.24
CA VAL A 141 -10.87 -13.92 -20.02
C VAL A 141 -10.60 -15.17 -19.18
N LEU A 142 -9.42 -15.23 -18.54
CA LEU A 142 -9.05 -16.36 -17.67
C LEU A 142 -10.05 -16.58 -16.53
N LEU A 143 -10.50 -15.50 -15.88
CA LEU A 143 -11.48 -15.58 -14.80
C LEU A 143 -12.88 -15.95 -15.30
N GLU A 144 -13.26 -15.51 -16.50
CA GLU A 144 -14.54 -15.89 -17.13
C GLU A 144 -14.56 -17.38 -17.49
N GLU A 145 -13.47 -17.90 -18.05
CA GLU A 145 -13.28 -19.33 -18.35
C GLU A 145 -13.36 -20.18 -17.07
N GLY A 146 -12.57 -19.84 -16.04
CA GLY A 146 -12.58 -20.57 -14.77
C GLY A 146 -13.94 -20.54 -14.07
N LYS A 147 -14.71 -19.47 -14.25
CA LYS A 147 -16.09 -19.36 -13.73
C LYS A 147 -17.07 -20.21 -14.54
N TYR A 148 -16.92 -20.25 -15.86
CA TYR A 148 -17.75 -21.08 -16.74
C TYR A 148 -17.54 -22.57 -16.45
N GLU A 149 -16.29 -22.97 -16.22
CA GLU A 149 -15.92 -24.35 -15.83
C GLU A 149 -16.29 -24.71 -14.39
N GLY A 150 -16.72 -23.73 -13.58
CA GLY A 150 -17.09 -23.94 -12.18
C GLY A 150 -15.90 -24.15 -11.24
N ILE A 151 -14.68 -23.83 -11.69
CA ILE A 151 -13.46 -23.86 -10.86
C ILE A 151 -13.52 -22.77 -9.78
N ILE A 152 -13.99 -21.58 -10.16
CA ILE A 152 -14.14 -20.44 -9.25
C ILE A 152 -15.60 -19.99 -9.16
N SER A 153 -16.01 -19.50 -7.98
CA SER A 153 -17.35 -18.98 -7.80
C SER A 153 -17.50 -17.57 -8.38
N LYS A 154 -18.74 -17.11 -8.53
CA LYS A 154 -19.02 -15.70 -8.90
C LYS A 154 -18.45 -14.71 -7.87
N GLN A 155 -18.36 -15.11 -6.60
CA GLN A 155 -17.80 -14.27 -5.54
C GLN A 155 -16.28 -14.15 -5.73
N ASP A 156 -15.59 -15.25 -6.00
CA ASP A 156 -14.15 -15.28 -6.25
C ASP A 156 -13.79 -14.45 -7.49
N PHE A 157 -14.57 -14.57 -8.57
CA PHE A 157 -14.44 -13.71 -9.75
C PHE A 157 -14.52 -12.22 -9.36
N THR A 158 -15.53 -11.85 -8.58
CA THR A 158 -15.77 -10.44 -8.20
C THR A 158 -14.66 -9.92 -7.27
N PHE A 159 -14.09 -10.79 -6.45
CA PHE A 159 -12.96 -10.45 -5.59
C PHE A 159 -11.66 -10.26 -6.39
N MET A 160 -11.33 -11.22 -7.26
CA MET A 160 -10.09 -11.22 -8.04
C MET A 160 -10.08 -10.14 -9.13
N TYR A 161 -11.24 -9.86 -9.75
CA TYR A 161 -11.33 -8.91 -10.84
C TYR A 161 -11.30 -7.45 -10.33
N ASN A 162 -10.13 -6.81 -10.47
CA ASN A 162 -9.98 -5.38 -10.25
C ASN A 162 -10.19 -4.60 -11.56
N GLN A 163 -11.31 -3.89 -11.68
CA GLN A 163 -11.67 -3.12 -12.87
C GLN A 163 -10.73 -1.92 -13.13
N HIS A 164 -10.14 -1.36 -12.07
CA HIS A 164 -9.31 -0.15 -12.15
C HIS A 164 -7.96 -0.39 -11.44
N PRO A 165 -7.10 -1.27 -11.99
CA PRO A 165 -5.83 -1.59 -11.38
C PRO A 165 -4.87 -0.40 -11.44
N THR A 166 -4.09 -0.22 -10.38
CA THR A 166 -2.97 0.71 -10.34
C THR A 166 -1.71 0.04 -10.88
N ILE A 167 -0.81 0.83 -11.46
CA ILE A 167 0.49 0.33 -11.88
C ILE A 167 1.32 0.04 -10.63
N ALA A 168 1.92 -1.16 -10.57
CA ALA A 168 2.78 -1.54 -9.47
C ALA A 168 3.95 -0.55 -9.32
N THR A 169 4.19 -0.07 -8.11
CA THR A 169 5.19 0.97 -7.85
C THR A 169 6.51 0.32 -7.47
N PHE A 170 7.58 0.64 -8.21
CA PHE A 170 8.93 0.21 -7.88
C PHE A 170 9.63 1.22 -6.96
N TYR A 171 10.29 0.73 -5.91
CA TYR A 171 11.17 1.52 -5.06
C TYR A 171 12.27 0.63 -4.44
N CYS A 172 13.26 1.27 -3.82
CA CYS A 172 14.41 0.58 -3.26
C CYS A 172 14.60 0.94 -1.79
N LEU A 173 14.86 -0.08 -0.96
CA LEU A 173 15.24 0.09 0.44
C LEU A 173 16.76 0.01 0.59
N PRO A 174 17.46 1.07 1.03
CA PRO A 174 18.90 1.02 1.24
C PRO A 174 19.29 -0.04 2.28
N LYS A 175 20.29 -0.86 1.96
CA LYS A 175 20.87 -1.82 2.89
C LYS A 175 22.01 -1.14 3.65
N ILE A 176 21.80 -0.94 4.95
CA ILE A 176 22.86 -0.51 5.86
C ILE A 176 23.82 -1.69 6.04
N GLN A 177 24.93 -1.68 5.32
CA GLN A 177 25.97 -2.72 5.39
C GLN A 177 27.26 -2.14 5.96
N LYS A 178 28.02 -2.96 6.68
CA LYS A 178 29.37 -2.59 7.13
C LYS A 178 30.32 -2.48 5.91
N GLN A 179 31.06 -1.38 5.84
CA GLN A 179 32.30 -1.18 5.06
C GLN A 179 32.32 -1.81 3.65
N THR A 180 31.41 -1.36 2.77
CA THR A 180 31.51 -1.68 1.33
C THR A 180 31.64 -0.41 0.50
N LYS A 181 32.48 -0.45 -0.55
CA LYS A 181 32.74 0.67 -1.47
C LYS A 181 31.49 1.13 -2.26
N LYS A 182 30.46 0.29 -2.33
CA LYS A 182 29.20 0.56 -3.03
C LYS A 182 28.01 0.18 -2.15
N MET A 183 27.04 1.07 -2.02
CA MET A 183 25.80 0.80 -1.30
C MET A 183 24.90 -0.13 -2.14
N ARG A 184 24.19 -1.03 -1.48
CA ARG A 184 23.22 -1.94 -2.10
C ARG A 184 21.82 -1.59 -1.63
N ALA A 185 20.82 -1.86 -2.46
CA ALA A 185 19.43 -1.75 -2.08
C ALA A 185 18.70 -3.09 -2.20
N ARG A 186 17.58 -3.23 -1.49
CA ARG A 186 16.56 -4.23 -1.77
C ARG A 186 15.52 -3.60 -2.72
N PRO A 187 15.37 -4.11 -3.95
CA PRO A 187 14.29 -3.68 -4.83
C PRO A 187 12.96 -4.20 -4.29
N ILE A 188 11.94 -3.35 -4.29
CA ILE A 188 10.57 -3.68 -3.90
C ILE A 188 9.64 -3.23 -5.03
N VAL A 189 8.71 -4.12 -5.40
CA VAL A 189 7.59 -3.81 -6.29
C VAL A 189 6.33 -3.89 -5.45
N SER A 190 5.75 -2.74 -5.13
CA SER A 190 4.48 -2.67 -4.40
C SER A 190 3.33 -3.05 -5.34
N GLY A 191 2.71 -4.19 -5.07
CA GLY A 191 1.52 -4.68 -5.77
C GLY A 191 0.19 -4.12 -5.24
N ASN A 192 0.19 -3.17 -4.31
CA ASN A 192 -1.04 -2.63 -3.73
C ASN A 192 -1.88 -1.90 -4.80
N GLY A 193 -3.15 -2.29 -4.91
CA GLY A 193 -4.09 -1.87 -5.94
C GLY A 193 -3.81 -2.45 -7.32
N SER A 194 -2.77 -3.26 -7.48
CA SER A 194 -2.35 -3.76 -8.80
C SER A 194 -3.27 -4.85 -9.34
N LEU A 195 -3.07 -5.18 -10.62
CA LEU A 195 -3.82 -6.23 -11.31
C LEU A 195 -3.78 -7.58 -10.57
N THR A 196 -2.62 -7.93 -9.99
CA THR A 196 -2.39 -9.25 -9.42
C THR A 196 -2.67 -9.31 -7.92
N GLU A 197 -2.98 -8.19 -7.25
CA GLU A 197 -3.10 -8.16 -5.78
C GLU A 197 -4.13 -9.16 -5.25
N ASN A 198 -5.37 -9.06 -5.74
CA ASN A 198 -6.47 -9.91 -5.26
C ASN A 198 -6.32 -11.35 -5.75
N VAL A 199 -5.72 -11.54 -6.94
CA VAL A 199 -5.39 -12.88 -7.44
C VAL A 199 -4.37 -13.56 -6.53
N SER A 200 -3.30 -12.86 -6.15
CA SER A 200 -2.29 -13.38 -5.22
C SER A 200 -2.88 -13.70 -3.86
N LYS A 201 -3.76 -12.84 -3.31
CA LYS A 201 -4.49 -13.11 -2.07
C LYS A 201 -5.33 -14.39 -2.18
N PHE A 202 -6.08 -14.52 -3.27
CA PHE A 202 -6.90 -15.71 -3.51
C PHE A 202 -6.05 -17.00 -3.56
N VAL A 203 -4.95 -16.97 -4.32
CA VAL A 203 -4.03 -18.11 -4.42
C VAL A 203 -3.42 -18.44 -3.06
N ASP A 204 -2.99 -17.45 -2.29
CA ASP A 204 -2.45 -17.65 -0.93
C ASP A 204 -3.47 -18.33 -0.01
N LEU A 205 -4.75 -17.95 -0.07
CA LEU A 205 -5.82 -18.61 0.68
C LEU A 205 -5.99 -20.07 0.28
N CYS A 206 -5.94 -20.37 -1.01
CA CYS A 206 -6.04 -21.74 -1.52
C CYS A 206 -4.84 -22.60 -1.10
N LEU A 207 -3.64 -22.00 -1.04
CA LEU A 207 -2.41 -22.70 -0.69
C LEU A 207 -2.19 -22.81 0.81
N ALA A 208 -2.67 -21.87 1.62
CA ALA A 208 -2.52 -21.85 3.08
C ALA A 208 -2.78 -23.20 3.77
N PRO A 209 -3.91 -23.91 3.53
CA PRO A 209 -4.15 -25.21 4.15
C PRO A 209 -3.13 -26.28 3.72
N ILE A 210 -2.63 -26.21 2.48
CA ILE A 210 -1.65 -27.17 1.96
C ILE A 210 -0.29 -26.92 2.61
N VAL A 211 0.14 -25.66 2.69
CA VAL A 211 1.43 -25.26 3.27
C VAL A 211 1.55 -25.69 4.73
N LEU A 212 0.46 -25.60 5.50
CA LEU A 212 0.41 -26.04 6.91
C LEU A 212 0.53 -27.56 7.09
N THR A 213 0.37 -28.34 6.01
CA THR A 213 0.46 -29.81 6.03
C THR A 213 1.76 -30.35 5.43
N LEU A 214 2.66 -29.47 4.98
CA LEU A 214 3.96 -29.89 4.46
C LEU A 214 4.87 -30.38 5.61
N PRO A 215 5.63 -31.48 5.40
CA PRO A 215 6.50 -32.10 6.41
C PRO A 215 7.72 -31.24 6.79
#